data_AF-A0A2W5YRX9-F1
#
_entry.id   AF-A0A2W5YRX9-F1
#
_cell.length_a   1.000
_cell.length_b   1.000
_cell.length_c   1.000
_cell.angle_alpha   90.00
_cell.angle_beta   90.00
_cell.angle_gamma   90.00
#
_symmetry.space_group_name_H-M   'P 1'
#
loop_
_entity.id
_entity.type
_entity.pdbx_description
1 polymer ?
#
loop_
_entity_poly.entity_id
_entity_poly.type
_entity_poly.pdbx_seq_one_letter_code
_entity_poly.pdbx_strand_id
1 'polypeptide(L)'
;MNPIARWKVVLPLVGIFFAGSLTGAFLTVAIAKHEVRRQSDPTQWVQLTMNRWKARLRLTPAQEEKLKPIVEATVNDLRALREIDLRSTDEILGRAQARIDPELGPVQRARLQKMRDARKRRLQEWLNIPAASR
;
A
#
# COMPACT_ATOMS: atom_id res chain seq x y z
N MET A 1 48.91 -16.12 -1.57
CA MET A 1 47.88 -15.97 -2.63
C MET A 1 47.80 -14.50 -3.02
N ASN A 2 47.96 -14.18 -4.31
CA ASN A 2 48.03 -12.78 -4.75
C ASN A 2 46.69 -12.04 -4.53
N PRO A 3 46.70 -10.87 -3.85
CA PRO A 3 45.48 -10.08 -3.60
C PRO A 3 44.79 -9.66 -4.90
N ILE A 4 45.56 -9.43 -5.95
CA ILE A 4 45.09 -9.12 -7.31
C ILE A 4 44.27 -10.27 -7.91
N ALA A 5 44.65 -11.53 -7.64
CA ALA A 5 43.91 -12.70 -8.12
C ALA A 5 42.58 -12.90 -7.37
N ARG A 6 42.52 -12.55 -6.07
CA ARG A 6 41.28 -12.59 -5.28
C ARG A 6 40.27 -11.54 -5.74
N TRP A 7 40.71 -10.31 -5.99
CA TRP A 7 39.82 -9.22 -6.42
C TRP A 7 39.20 -9.47 -7.80
N LYS A 8 39.91 -10.17 -8.70
CA LYS A 8 39.36 -10.62 -10.00
C LYS A 8 38.20 -11.61 -9.87
N VAL A 9 38.09 -12.35 -8.76
CA VAL A 9 37.00 -13.29 -8.50
C VAL A 9 35.88 -12.63 -7.69
N VAL A 10 36.22 -11.77 -6.74
CA VAL A 10 35.23 -11.09 -5.90
C VAL A 10 34.39 -10.08 -6.70
N LEU A 11 34.99 -9.31 -7.62
CA LEU A 11 34.25 -8.32 -8.43
C LEU A 11 33.07 -8.92 -9.22
N PRO A 12 33.25 -9.99 -10.03
CA PRO A 12 32.15 -10.57 -10.79
C PRO A 12 31.09 -11.21 -9.89
N LEU A 13 31.49 -11.83 -8.77
CA LEU A 13 30.56 -12.37 -7.78
C LEU A 13 29.66 -11.30 -7.18
N VAL A 14 30.25 -10.17 -6.79
CA VAL A 14 29.53 -9.01 -6.28
C VAL A 14 28.60 -8.44 -7.37
N GLY A 15 29.08 -8.35 -8.61
CA GLY A 15 28.27 -7.90 -9.75
C GLY A 15 27.03 -8.76 -9.99
N ILE A 16 27.18 -10.09 -10.00
CA ILE A 16 26.06 -11.03 -10.16
C ILE A 16 25.10 -10.94 -8.97
N PHE A 17 25.61 -10.80 -7.75
CA PHE A 17 24.79 -10.63 -6.55
C PHE A 17 23.94 -9.35 -6.60
N PHE A 18 24.52 -8.22 -7.01
CA PHE A 18 23.79 -6.97 -7.19
C PHE A 18 22.74 -7.08 -8.31
N ALA A 19 23.09 -7.68 -9.44
CA ALA A 19 22.15 -7.91 -10.54
C ALA A 19 20.95 -8.77 -10.10
N GLY A 20 21.21 -9.86 -9.36
CA GLY A 20 20.17 -10.71 -8.79
C GLY A 20 19.32 -9.99 -7.74
N SER A 21 19.94 -9.24 -6.83
CA SER A 21 19.22 -8.50 -5.78
C SER A 21 18.34 -7.39 -6.34
N LEU A 22 18.81 -6.65 -7.34
CA LEU A 22 18.01 -5.61 -8.00
C LEU A 22 16.82 -6.22 -8.75
N THR A 23 17.05 -7.33 -9.46
CA THR A 23 15.98 -8.05 -10.17
C THR A 23 14.95 -8.61 -9.20
N GLY A 24 15.39 -9.28 -8.14
CA GLY A 24 14.52 -9.82 -7.10
C GLY A 24 13.70 -8.74 -6.40
N ALA A 25 14.34 -7.65 -5.96
CA ALA A 25 13.66 -6.53 -5.33
C ALA A 25 12.60 -5.89 -6.26
N PHE A 26 12.94 -5.69 -7.53
CA PHE A 26 12.01 -5.16 -8.51
C PHE A 26 10.80 -6.09 -8.71
N LEU A 27 11.04 -7.39 -8.87
CA LEU A 27 9.98 -8.39 -9.07
C LEU A 27 9.06 -8.49 -7.84
N THR A 28 9.63 -8.55 -6.64
CA THR A 28 8.88 -8.60 -5.39
C THR A 28 8.02 -7.34 -5.21
N VAL A 29 8.57 -6.15 -5.48
CA VAL A 29 7.80 -4.90 -5.42
C VAL A 29 6.69 -4.87 -6.46
N ALA A 30 6.94 -5.34 -7.68
CA ALA A 30 5.93 -5.39 -8.74
C ALA A 30 4.77 -6.33 -8.38
N ILE A 31 5.06 -7.53 -7.88
CA ILE A 31 4.06 -8.51 -7.45
C ILE A 31 3.28 -7.98 -6.24
N ALA A 32 3.97 -7.45 -5.23
CA ALA A 32 3.32 -6.87 -4.06
C ALA A 32 2.39 -5.72 -4.44
N LYS A 33 2.81 -4.83 -5.35
CA LYS A 33 2.00 -3.71 -5.84
C LYS A 33 0.77 -4.20 -6.61
N HIS A 34 0.91 -5.27 -7.41
CA HIS A 34 -0.20 -5.85 -8.15
C HIS A 34 -1.22 -6.53 -7.23
N GLU A 35 -0.76 -7.32 -6.26
CA GLU A 35 -1.63 -8.02 -5.31
C GLU A 35 -2.35 -7.05 -4.37
N VAL A 36 -1.65 -6.01 -3.90
CA VAL A 36 -2.25 -4.93 -3.11
C VAL A 36 -3.31 -4.17 -3.93
N ARG A 37 -3.04 -3.83 -5.19
CA ARG A 37 -4.05 -3.18 -6.07
C ARG A 37 -5.27 -4.07 -6.27
N ARG A 38 -5.06 -5.38 -6.42
CA ARG A 38 -6.12 -6.38 -6.57
C ARG A 38 -7.00 -6.46 -5.32
N GLN A 39 -6.40 -6.39 -4.13
CA GLN A 39 -7.13 -6.38 -2.86
C GLN A 39 -7.82 -5.03 -2.58
N SER A 40 -7.32 -3.95 -3.14
CA SER A 40 -7.91 -2.61 -3.01
C SER A 40 -9.08 -2.35 -3.96
N ASP A 41 -9.34 -3.20 -4.98
CA ASP A 41 -10.55 -3.10 -5.80
C ASP A 41 -11.73 -3.76 -5.07
N PRO A 42 -12.67 -2.97 -4.53
CA PRO A 42 -13.69 -3.50 -3.66
C PRO A 42 -14.77 -4.25 -4.44
N THR A 43 -14.86 -4.00 -5.75
CA THR A 43 -15.67 -4.79 -6.68
C THR A 43 -15.11 -6.21 -6.81
N GLN A 44 -13.79 -6.36 -6.84
CA GLN A 44 -13.16 -7.68 -6.82
C GLN A 44 -13.34 -8.39 -5.49
N TRP A 45 -13.34 -7.67 -4.37
CA TRP A 45 -13.57 -8.28 -3.06
C TRP A 45 -14.96 -8.91 -2.96
N VAL A 46 -16.00 -8.22 -3.44
CA VAL A 46 -17.37 -8.77 -3.53
C VAL A 46 -17.37 -10.04 -4.38
N GLN A 47 -16.78 -9.99 -5.57
CA GLN A 47 -16.74 -11.12 -6.50
C GLN A 47 -15.96 -12.32 -5.94
N LEU A 48 -14.78 -12.10 -5.37
CA LEU A 48 -13.95 -13.15 -4.76
C LEU A 48 -14.63 -13.79 -3.55
N THR A 49 -15.30 -12.98 -2.73
CA THR A 49 -16.05 -13.45 -1.56
C THR A 49 -17.24 -14.29 -2.00
N MET A 50 -18.02 -13.81 -2.97
CA MET A 50 -19.19 -14.53 -3.48
C MET A 50 -18.79 -15.83 -4.17
N ASN A 51 -17.74 -15.82 -4.99
CA ASN A 51 -17.20 -17.03 -5.63
C ASN A 51 -16.72 -18.06 -4.60
N ARG A 52 -16.03 -17.60 -3.55
CA ARG A 52 -15.58 -18.49 -2.46
C ARG A 52 -16.75 -19.09 -1.70
N TRP A 53 -17.79 -18.30 -1.40
CA TRP A 53 -18.98 -18.78 -0.71
C TRP A 53 -19.81 -19.72 -1.58
N LYS A 54 -19.95 -19.42 -2.87
CA LYS A 54 -20.58 -20.33 -3.84
C LYS A 54 -19.89 -21.69 -3.89
N ALA A 55 -18.56 -21.70 -3.96
CA ALA A 55 -17.78 -22.93 -4.00
C ALA A 55 -17.82 -23.72 -2.68
N ARG A 56 -17.75 -23.05 -1.53
CA ARG A 56 -17.64 -23.72 -0.21
C ARG A 56 -18.99 -24.02 0.45
N LEU A 57 -19.96 -23.11 0.31
CA LEU A 57 -21.29 -23.23 0.92
C LEU A 57 -22.32 -23.80 -0.06
N ARG A 58 -21.96 -24.00 -1.34
CA ARG A 58 -22.85 -24.50 -2.40
C ARG A 58 -24.15 -23.70 -2.47
N LEU A 59 -24.03 -22.37 -2.49
CA LEU A 59 -25.16 -21.45 -2.52
C LEU A 59 -26.06 -21.72 -3.73
N THR A 60 -27.37 -21.70 -3.52
CA THR A 60 -28.35 -21.68 -4.61
C THR A 60 -28.41 -20.30 -5.26
N PRO A 61 -28.87 -20.16 -6.52
CA PRO A 61 -29.00 -18.86 -7.17
C PRO A 61 -29.85 -17.86 -6.37
N ALA A 62 -30.93 -18.33 -5.74
CA ALA A 62 -31.79 -17.50 -4.90
C ALA A 62 -31.10 -17.01 -3.60
N GLN A 63 -30.15 -17.79 -3.05
CA GLN A 63 -29.34 -17.36 -1.91
C GLN A 63 -28.26 -16.37 -2.33
N GLU A 64 -27.64 -16.59 -3.49
CA GLU A 64 -26.65 -15.67 -4.07
C GLU A 64 -27.24 -14.28 -4.29
N GLU A 65 -28.46 -14.21 -4.85
CA GLU A 65 -29.17 -12.95 -5.09
C GLU A 65 -29.44 -12.16 -3.78
N LYS A 66 -29.71 -12.87 -2.68
CA LYS A 66 -29.92 -12.24 -1.36
C LYS A 66 -28.62 -11.85 -0.66
N LEU A 67 -27.55 -12.63 -0.82
CA LEU A 67 -26.28 -12.40 -0.13
C LEU A 67 -25.42 -11.32 -0.79
N LYS A 68 -25.49 -11.20 -2.12
CA LYS A 68 -24.74 -10.19 -2.87
C LYS A 68 -24.93 -8.76 -2.35
N PRO A 69 -26.15 -8.21 -2.17
CA PRO A 69 -26.33 -6.86 -1.67
C PRO A 69 -25.81 -6.67 -0.23
N ILE A 70 -25.83 -7.72 0.61
CA ILE A 70 -25.31 -7.66 1.99
C ILE A 70 -23.78 -7.49 1.95
N VAL A 71 -23.10 -8.25 1.09
CA VAL A 71 -21.65 -8.16 0.91
C VAL A 71 -21.26 -6.81 0.32
N GLU A 72 -22.01 -6.31 -0.67
CA GLU A 72 -21.80 -4.98 -1.25
C GLU A 72 -21.97 -3.85 -0.22
N ALA A 73 -23.03 -3.91 0.60
CA ALA A 73 -23.24 -2.95 1.69
C ALA A 73 -22.08 -2.98 2.70
N THR A 74 -21.64 -4.18 3.10
CA THR A 74 -20.51 -4.35 4.04
C THR A 74 -19.23 -3.71 3.50
N VAL A 75 -18.94 -3.88 2.20
CA VAL A 75 -17.78 -3.25 1.57
C VAL A 75 -17.88 -1.74 1.58
N ASN A 76 -19.06 -1.19 1.32
CA ASN A 76 -19.28 0.25 1.33
C ASN A 76 -19.14 0.83 2.74
N ASP A 77 -19.63 0.13 3.76
CA ASP A 77 -19.46 0.54 5.17
C ASP A 77 -17.97 0.54 5.57
N LEU A 78 -17.22 -0.50 5.18
CA LEU A 78 -15.77 -0.57 5.43
C LEU A 78 -15.00 0.55 4.69
N ARG A 79 -15.43 0.93 3.48
CA ARG A 79 -14.85 2.08 2.76
C ARG A 79 -15.11 3.39 3.49
N ALA A 80 -16.36 3.62 3.91
CA ALA A 80 -16.75 4.82 4.63
C ALA A 80 -15.95 4.97 5.94
N LEU A 81 -15.82 3.87 6.70
CA LEU A 81 -15.01 3.85 7.92
C LEU A 81 -13.55 4.21 7.64
N ARG A 82 -12.97 3.65 6.57
CA ARG A 82 -11.58 3.93 6.19
C ARG A 82 -11.37 5.40 5.83
N GLU A 83 -12.32 6.04 5.14
CA GLU A 83 -12.23 7.45 4.80
C GLU A 83 -12.27 8.35 6.05
N ILE A 84 -13.11 8.01 7.03
CA ILE A 84 -13.20 8.70 8.32
C ILE A 84 -11.87 8.55 9.10
N ASP A 85 -11.32 7.34 9.14
CA ASP A 85 -10.08 7.06 9.87
C ASP A 85 -8.87 7.79 9.27
N LEU A 86 -8.82 7.92 7.94
CA LEU A 86 -7.77 8.66 7.26
C LEU A 86 -7.80 10.15 7.57
N ARG A 87 -8.99 10.76 7.59
CA ARG A 87 -9.17 12.16 8.01
C ARG A 87 -8.73 12.36 9.45
N SER A 88 -9.19 11.49 10.34
CA SER A 88 -8.85 11.53 11.77
C SER A 88 -7.34 11.40 11.99
N THR A 89 -6.69 10.49 11.25
CA THR A 89 -5.24 10.30 11.27
C THR A 89 -4.50 11.56 10.79
N ASP A 90 -4.92 12.16 9.67
CA ASP A 90 -4.30 13.38 9.13
C ASP A 90 -4.40 14.54 10.13
N GLU A 91 -5.52 14.67 10.83
CA GLU A 91 -5.72 15.66 11.89
C GLU A 91 -4.83 15.42 13.11
N ILE A 92 -4.75 14.18 13.61
CA ILE A 92 -3.88 13.81 14.74
C ILE A 92 -2.43 14.15 14.41
N LEU A 93 -1.96 13.77 13.22
CA LEU A 93 -0.60 14.09 12.75
C LEU A 93 -0.42 15.59 12.53
N GLY A 94 -1.45 16.31 12.07
CA GLY A 94 -1.50 17.78 11.98
C GLY A 94 -1.22 18.43 13.33
N ARG A 95 -1.95 18.03 14.37
CA ARG A 95 -1.78 18.54 15.73
C ARG A 95 -0.41 18.20 16.32
N ALA A 96 0.09 16.99 16.09
CA ALA A 96 1.42 16.60 16.54
C ALA A 96 2.52 17.49 15.92
N GLN A 97 2.41 17.78 14.63
CA GLN A 97 3.34 18.67 13.95
C GLN A 97 3.32 20.09 14.50
N ALA A 98 2.14 20.67 14.72
CA ALA A 98 2.02 22.02 15.26
C ALA A 98 2.69 22.15 16.64
N ARG A 99 2.74 21.07 17.41
CA ARG A 99 3.46 21.00 18.69
C ARG A 99 4.97 20.83 18.54
N ILE A 100 5.42 20.21 17.46
CA ILE A 100 6.85 19.94 17.18
C ILE A 100 7.51 21.14 16.47
N ASP A 101 6.78 21.86 15.62
CA ASP A 101 7.32 22.97 14.82
C ASP A 101 8.06 24.03 15.63
N PRO A 102 7.59 24.47 16.82
CA PRO A 102 8.31 25.43 17.65
C PRO A 102 9.69 24.93 18.10
N GLU A 103 9.85 23.62 18.30
CA GLU A 103 11.09 22.96 18.77
C GLU A 103 12.12 22.76 17.65
N LEU A 104 11.72 22.95 16.40
CA LEU A 104 12.57 22.70 15.23
C LEU A 104 13.15 23.98 14.65
N GLY A 105 14.38 23.89 14.14
CA GLY A 105 14.97 24.93 13.31
C GLY A 105 14.28 25.04 11.92
N PRO A 106 14.41 26.18 11.21
CA PRO A 106 13.72 26.40 9.93
C PRO A 106 13.98 25.32 8.88
N VAL A 107 15.23 24.84 8.78
CA VAL A 107 15.63 23.77 7.86
C VAL A 107 14.99 22.43 8.24
N GLN A 108 14.88 22.13 9.54
CA GLN A 108 14.27 20.89 10.02
C GLN A 108 12.76 20.89 9.80
N ARG A 109 12.08 22.03 9.99
CA ARG A 109 10.64 22.19 9.67
C ARG A 109 10.38 21.91 8.19
N ALA A 110 11.17 22.50 7.29
CA ALA A 110 11.03 22.26 5.86
C ALA A 110 11.26 20.78 5.48
N ARG A 111 12.21 20.10 6.14
CA ARG A 111 12.46 18.67 5.92
C ARG A 111 11.32 17.80 6.44
N LEU A 112 10.78 18.11 7.61
CA LEU A 112 9.65 17.39 8.20
C LEU A 112 8.38 17.56 7.35
N GLN A 113 8.13 18.76 6.83
CA GLN A 113 7.04 19.00 5.89
C GLN A 113 7.16 18.13 4.63
N LYS A 114 8.35 18.06 4.01
CA LYS A 114 8.59 17.18 2.85
C LYS A 114 8.36 15.70 3.17
N MET A 115 8.76 15.23 4.34
CA MET A 115 8.52 13.84 4.78
C MET A 115 7.04 13.54 4.90
N ARG A 116 6.25 14.48 5.42
CA ARG A 116 4.79 14.36 5.53
C ARG A 116 4.12 14.33 4.16
N ASP A 117 4.48 15.25 3.27
CA ASP A 117 3.91 15.31 1.92
C ASP A 117 4.20 14.03 1.14
N ALA A 118 5.42 13.50 1.25
CA ALA A 118 5.78 12.21 0.65
C ALA A 118 4.97 11.05 1.23
N ARG A 119 4.73 11.02 2.55
CA ARG A 119 3.88 10.02 3.19
C ARG A 119 2.43 10.13 2.70
N LYS A 120 1.88 11.34 2.60
CA LYS A 120 0.51 11.59 2.13
C LYS A 120 0.32 11.14 0.68
N ARG A 121 1.27 11.46 -0.20
CA ARG A 121 1.24 11.00 -1.60
C ARG A 121 1.27 9.47 -1.70
N ARG A 122 2.18 8.81 -0.98
CA ARG A 122 2.23 7.33 -0.95
C ARG A 122 0.93 6.71 -0.45
N LEU A 123 0.30 7.32 0.55
CA LEU A 123 -0.98 6.86 1.07
C LEU A 123 -2.11 7.05 0.05
N GLN A 124 -2.18 8.19 -0.63
CA GLN A 124 -3.14 8.44 -1.71
C GLN A 124 -2.98 7.46 -2.87
N GLU A 125 -1.74 7.21 -3.31
CA GLU A 125 -1.42 6.22 -4.35
C GLU A 125 -1.79 4.80 -3.94
N TRP A 126 -1.58 4.42 -2.68
CA TRP A 126 -1.91 3.09 -2.16
C TRP A 126 -3.42 2.87 -2.04
N LEU A 127 -4.16 3.92 -1.68
CA LEU A 127 -5.61 3.87 -1.50
C LEU A 127 -6.41 4.13 -2.77
N ASN A 128 -5.75 4.52 -3.86
CA ASN A 128 -6.38 4.90 -5.12
C ASN A 128 -7.46 6.00 -4.94
N ILE A 129 -7.27 6.89 -3.97
CA ILE A 129 -8.15 8.05 -3.76
C ILE A 129 -7.76 9.07 -4.85
N PRO A 130 -8.65 9.43 -5.80
CA PRO A 130 -8.34 10.48 -6.77
C PRO A 130 -7.97 11.74 -5.99
N ALA A 131 -6.83 12.34 -6.33
CA ALA A 131 -6.40 13.58 -5.71
C ALA A 131 -7.57 14.57 -5.78
N ALA A 132 -8.12 14.93 -4.63
CA ALA A 132 -9.27 15.83 -4.55
C ALA A 132 -8.95 17.06 -5.40
N SER A 133 -9.70 17.21 -6.49
CA SER A 133 -9.63 18.35 -7.39
C SER A 133 -9.93 19.60 -6.56
N ARG A 134 -8.90 20.41 -6.34
CA ARG A 134 -9.07 21.81 -5.95
C ARG A 134 -9.47 22.63 -7.16
#